data_AF-A0A811VLC7-F1
#
_entry.id   AF-A0A811VLC7-F1
#
_cell.length_a   1.000
_cell.length_b   1.000
_cell.length_c   1.000
_cell.angle_alpha   90.00
_cell.angle_beta   90.00
_cell.angle_gamma   90.00
#
_symmetry.space_group_name_H-M   'P 1'
#
loop_
_entity.id
_entity.type
_entity.pdbx_description
1 polymer ?
#
loop_
_entity_poly.entity_id
_entity_poly.type
_entity_poly.pdbx_seq_one_letter_code
_entity_poly.pdbx_strand_id
1 'polypeptide(L)'
;MSCKVFSYLLSVLLIAQIPINGISASTDDNEIDNAPEYYLLQGVKVYPADRECALLGGLCVHSSDCLEPTTNRGLCPSNKHRGVECCYELNPENL
;
A
#
# COMPACT_ATOMS: atom_id res chain seq x y z
N MET A 1 52.77 11.56 -30.26
CA MET A 1 51.76 10.97 -29.36
C MET A 1 50.38 11.26 -29.94
N SER A 2 49.57 10.23 -30.09
CA SER A 2 48.56 10.07 -31.14
C SER A 2 47.38 11.06 -31.08
N CYS A 3 47.09 11.71 -32.20
CA CYS A 3 45.86 12.51 -32.44
C CYS A 3 44.57 11.74 -32.12
N LYS A 4 44.62 10.41 -32.16
CA LYS A 4 43.52 9.51 -31.73
C LYS A 4 43.14 9.74 -30.27
N VAL A 5 44.12 9.88 -29.37
CA VAL A 5 43.87 10.13 -27.94
C VAL A 5 43.21 11.48 -27.73
N PHE A 6 43.64 12.49 -28.49
CA PHE A 6 43.05 13.83 -28.44
C PHE A 6 41.60 13.84 -28.94
N SER A 7 41.31 13.07 -30.00
CA SER A 7 39.95 12.91 -30.51
C SER A 7 39.02 12.19 -29.53
N TYR A 8 39.52 11.19 -28.79
CA TYR A 8 38.74 10.51 -27.74
C TYR A 8 38.50 11.39 -26.52
N LEU A 9 39.49 12.23 -26.14
CA LEU A 9 39.31 13.15 -25.02
C LEU A 9 38.29 14.25 -25.33
N LEU A 10 38.27 14.76 -26.56
CA LEU A 10 37.27 15.75 -26.99
C LEU A 10 35.85 15.19 -27.03
N SER A 11 35.66 13.93 -27.45
CA SER A 11 34.33 13.32 -27.49
C SER A 11 33.77 13.06 -26.08
N VAL A 12 34.60 12.63 -25.12
CA VAL A 12 34.17 12.42 -23.73
C VAL A 12 33.82 13.76 -23.06
N LEU A 13 34.56 14.84 -23.36
CA LEU A 13 34.29 16.16 -22.81
C LEU A 13 32.92 16.73 -23.24
N LEU A 14 32.47 16.40 -24.46
CA LEU A 14 31.18 16.84 -25.00
C LEU A 14 29.98 16.15 -24.31
N ILE A 15 30.13 14.89 -23.89
CA ILE A 15 29.04 14.12 -23.27
C ILE A 15 28.84 14.52 -21.80
N ALA A 16 29.88 15.01 -21.13
CA ALA A 16 29.84 15.41 -19.72
C ALA A 16 29.06 16.71 -19.44
N GLN A 17 28.64 17.44 -20.48
CA GLN A 17 27.92 18.72 -20.34
C GLN A 17 26.40 18.58 -20.44
N ILE A 18 25.87 17.35 -20.56
CA ILE A 18 24.42 17.14 -20.63
C ILE A 18 23.84 17.43 -19.23
N PRO A 19 23.04 18.50 -19.04
CA PRO A 19 22.36 18.71 -17.77
C PRO A 19 21.38 17.56 -17.59
N ILE A 20 21.62 16.73 -16.59
CA ILE A 20 20.64 15.75 -16.14
C ILE A 20 19.55 16.58 -15.45
N ASN A 21 18.56 17.02 -16.23
CA ASN A 21 17.33 17.55 -15.68
C ASN A 21 16.69 16.40 -14.91
N GLY A 22 16.86 16.40 -13.59
CA GLY A 22 16.24 15.42 -12.72
C GLY A 22 14.74 15.46 -12.98
N ILE A 23 14.20 14.37 -13.50
CA ILE A 23 12.76 14.16 -13.56
C ILE A 23 12.33 13.92 -12.12
N SER A 24 11.94 14.97 -11.42
CA SER A 24 11.18 14.83 -10.20
C SER A 24 9.77 14.36 -10.59
N ALA A 25 9.41 13.13 -10.22
CA ALA A 25 8.02 12.75 -10.18
C ALA A 25 7.39 13.55 -9.03
N SER A 26 6.74 14.67 -9.34
CA SER A 26 5.79 15.27 -8.42
C SER A 26 4.59 14.32 -8.38
N THR A 27 4.56 13.45 -7.37
CA THR A 27 3.31 12.80 -6.99
C THR A 27 2.44 13.91 -6.43
N ASP A 28 1.52 14.42 -7.26
CA ASP A 28 0.39 15.18 -6.76
C ASP A 28 -0.42 14.20 -5.92
N ASP A 29 -0.08 14.12 -4.64
CA ASP A 29 -0.85 13.42 -3.63
C ASP A 29 -2.17 14.18 -3.51
N ASN A 30 -3.15 13.83 -4.34
CA ASN A 30 -4.54 14.14 -4.08
C ASN A 30 -4.92 13.36 -2.81
N GLU A 31 -4.53 13.91 -1.66
CA GLU A 31 -4.99 13.49 -0.35
C GLU A 31 -6.50 13.74 -0.33
N ILE A 32 -7.25 12.72 -0.70
CA ILE A 32 -8.69 12.70 -0.53
C ILE A 32 -8.90 12.67 0.98
N ASP A 33 -9.13 13.85 1.58
CA ASP A 33 -9.49 14.09 2.99
C ASP A 33 -10.71 13.25 3.46
N ASN A 34 -11.37 12.55 2.53
CA ASN A 34 -12.50 11.65 2.74
C ASN A 34 -12.21 10.24 2.22
N ALA A 35 -10.98 9.74 2.35
CA ALA A 35 -10.70 8.33 2.09
C ALA A 35 -11.65 7.50 2.98
N PRO A 36 -12.48 6.62 2.39
CA PRO A 36 -13.42 5.84 3.17
C PRO A 36 -12.63 5.02 4.19
N GLU A 37 -13.09 5.05 5.44
CA GLU A 37 -12.44 4.37 6.58
C GLU A 37 -12.50 2.83 6.49
N TYR A 38 -12.95 2.32 5.35
CA TYR A 38 -13.08 0.92 4.99
C TYR A 38 -13.05 0.80 3.46
N TYR A 39 -12.67 -0.37 2.94
CA TYR A 39 -12.84 -0.75 1.55
C TYR A 39 -13.79 -1.94 1.45
N LEU A 40 -14.36 -2.19 0.27
CA LEU A 40 -15.25 -3.33 0.05
C LEU A 40 -14.47 -4.49 -0.56
N LEU A 41 -14.52 -5.65 0.09
CA LEU A 41 -13.98 -6.90 -0.45
C LEU A 41 -15.14 -7.89 -0.55
N GLN A 42 -15.47 -8.30 -1.78
CA GLN A 42 -16.63 -9.16 -2.06
C GLN A 42 -17.96 -8.61 -1.48
N GLY A 43 -18.06 -7.28 -1.39
CA GLY A 43 -19.21 -6.58 -0.83
C GLY A 43 -19.22 -6.45 0.71
N VAL A 44 -18.27 -7.08 1.40
CA VAL A 44 -18.06 -6.91 2.85
C VAL A 44 -17.21 -5.69 3.13
N LYS A 45 -17.56 -4.94 4.19
CA LYS A 45 -16.76 -3.80 4.66
C LYS A 45 -15.52 -4.29 5.41
N VAL A 46 -14.36 -4.02 4.83
CA VAL A 46 -13.05 -4.30 5.41
C VAL A 46 -12.41 -3.03 5.91
N TYR A 47 -12.13 -3.00 7.21
CA TYR A 47 -11.48 -1.90 7.89
C TYR A 47 -9.95 -2.05 7.82
N PRO A 48 -9.19 -0.96 7.97
CA PRO A 48 -7.74 -1.03 8.12
C PRO A 48 -7.34 -2.08 9.16
N ALA A 49 -6.47 -3.01 8.74
CA ALA A 49 -6.03 -4.08 9.61
C ALA A 49 -5.06 -3.54 10.66
N ASP A 50 -5.35 -3.80 11.94
CA ASP A 50 -4.39 -3.57 13.01
C ASP A 50 -3.25 -4.59 12.94
N ARG A 51 -2.08 -4.24 13.46
CA ARG A 51 -0.83 -5.02 13.32
C ARG A 51 -1.01 -6.47 13.77
N GLU A 52 -1.73 -6.68 14.86
CA GLU A 52 -1.97 -7.99 15.46
C GLU A 52 -2.78 -8.90 14.53
N CYS A 53 -3.79 -8.35 13.86
CA CYS A 53 -4.58 -9.09 12.88
C CYS A 53 -3.82 -9.35 11.58
N ALA A 54 -3.10 -8.33 11.08
CA ALA A 54 -2.32 -8.43 9.85
C ALA A 54 -1.20 -9.48 9.94
N LEU A 55 -0.56 -9.63 11.12
CA LEU A 55 0.49 -10.64 11.35
C LEU A 55 -0.03 -12.08 11.25
N LEU A 56 -1.33 -12.29 11.47
CA LEU A 56 -1.97 -13.59 11.29
C LEU A 56 -2.42 -13.82 9.84
N GLY A 57 -2.33 -12.81 8.97
CA GLY A 57 -2.91 -12.84 7.63
C GLY A 57 -4.43 -12.67 7.62
N GLY A 58 -5.02 -12.14 8.70
CA GLY A 58 -6.45 -11.87 8.80
C GLY A 58 -6.84 -10.47 8.31
N LEU A 59 -8.15 -10.27 8.19
CA LEU A 59 -8.80 -9.02 7.82
C LEU A 59 -9.68 -8.53 8.97
N CYS A 60 -9.71 -7.21 9.20
CA CYS A 60 -10.61 -6.61 10.18
C CYS A 60 -11.98 -6.35 9.52
N VAL A 61 -12.98 -7.14 9.88
CA VAL A 61 -14.37 -7.04 9.35
C VAL A 61 -15.39 -7.06 10.47
N HIS A 62 -16.63 -6.64 10.18
CA HIS A 62 -17.70 -6.76 11.16
C HIS A 62 -17.93 -8.23 11.53
N SER A 63 -18.15 -8.53 12.81
CA SER A 63 -18.25 -9.91 13.31
C SER A 63 -19.35 -10.74 12.62
N SER A 64 -20.39 -10.11 12.05
CA SER A 64 -21.45 -10.79 11.28
C SER A 64 -21.02 -11.27 9.91
N ASP A 65 -19.99 -10.65 9.34
CA ASP A 65 -19.55 -10.90 7.96
C ASP A 65 -18.34 -11.86 7.94
N CYS A 66 -17.95 -12.33 9.13
CA CYS A 66 -16.86 -13.25 9.33
C CYS A 66 -17.36 -14.70 9.35
N LEU A 67 -16.85 -15.52 8.44
CA LEU A 67 -17.12 -16.96 8.40
C LEU A 67 -16.20 -17.71 9.36
N GLU A 68 -14.90 -17.40 9.31
CA GLU A 68 -13.88 -18.03 10.14
C GLU A 68 -13.13 -16.98 10.99
N PRO A 69 -13.53 -16.77 12.26
CA PRO A 69 -12.85 -15.86 13.14
C PRO A 69 -11.52 -16.43 13.61
N THR A 70 -10.54 -15.55 13.82
CA THR A 70 -9.27 -15.95 14.44
C THR A 70 -9.46 -16.45 15.88
N THR A 71 -8.58 -17.34 16.35
CA THR A 71 -8.65 -17.90 17.72
C THR A 71 -8.53 -16.81 18.80
N ASN A 72 -7.73 -15.78 18.53
CA ASN A 72 -7.53 -14.66 19.45
C ASN A 72 -8.47 -13.52 19.08
N ARG A 73 -9.29 -13.07 20.04
CA ARG A 73 -10.22 -11.94 19.83
C ARG A 73 -9.58 -10.59 20.16
N GLY A 74 -10.19 -9.52 19.66
CA GLY A 74 -9.75 -8.15 19.95
C GLY A 74 -8.47 -7.75 19.23
N LEU A 75 -8.12 -8.43 18.14
CA LEU A 75 -6.94 -8.11 17.32
C LEU A 75 -7.14 -6.90 16.41
N CYS A 76 -8.36 -6.31 16.40
CA CYS A 76 -8.70 -5.07 15.69
C CYS A 76 -9.10 -3.95 16.68
N PRO A 77 -8.20 -3.54 17.62
CA PRO A 77 -8.53 -2.57 18.67
C PRO A 77 -9.02 -1.22 18.13
N SER A 78 -8.51 -0.76 16.98
CA SER A 78 -8.87 0.54 16.39
C SER A 78 -10.36 0.60 16.01
N ASN A 79 -10.92 -0.54 15.62
CA ASN A 79 -12.31 -0.67 15.16
C ASN A 79 -13.21 -1.41 16.16
N LYS A 80 -12.75 -1.66 17.39
CA LYS A 80 -13.50 -2.40 18.41
C LYS A 80 -14.88 -1.80 18.71
N HIS A 81 -14.99 -0.47 18.66
CA HIS A 81 -16.24 0.27 18.86
C HIS A 81 -17.32 -0.02 17.79
N ARG A 82 -16.93 -0.61 16.64
CA ARG A 82 -17.82 -0.97 15.53
C ARG A 82 -18.19 -2.45 15.51
N GLY A 83 -17.80 -3.24 16.52
CA GLY A 83 -18.06 -4.69 16.51
C GLY A 83 -17.19 -5.47 15.51
N VAL A 84 -16.05 -4.90 15.15
CA VAL A 84 -15.08 -5.47 14.21
C VAL A 84 -14.16 -6.46 14.92
N GLU A 85 -13.92 -7.59 14.28
CA GLU A 85 -13.01 -8.64 14.74
C GLU A 85 -12.11 -9.10 13.59
N CYS A 86 -11.04 -9.81 13.96
CA CYS A 86 -10.09 -10.35 12.98
C CYS A 86 -10.59 -11.68 12.41
N CYS A 87 -10.64 -11.76 11.09
CA CYS A 87 -11.26 -12.85 10.35
C CYS A 87 -10.35 -13.38 9.24
N TYR A 88 -10.37 -14.70 9.01
CA TYR A 88 -9.64 -15.33 7.90
C TYR A 88 -10.49 -15.40 6.62
N GLU A 89 -11.77 -15.74 6.75
CA GLU A 89 -12.67 -15.95 5.63
C GLU A 89 -13.93 -15.09 5.75
N LEU A 90 -14.30 -14.45 4.64
CA LEU A 90 -15.50 -13.60 4.56
C LEU A 90 -16.72 -14.45 4.22
N ASN A 91 -17.88 -14.11 4.79
CA ASN A 91 -19.15 -14.69 4.41
C ASN A 91 -19.86 -13.80 3.36
N PRO A 92 -19.78 -14.11 2.06
CA PRO A 92 -20.45 -13.32 1.02
C PRO A 92 -21.98 -13.47 1.01
N GLU A 93 -22.57 -14.43 1.75
CA GLU A 93 -24.03 -14.67 1.76
C GLU A 93 -24.83 -13.62 2.55
N ASN A 94 -24.17 -12.69 3.25
CA ASN A 94 -24.81 -11.57 3.96
C ASN A 94 -24.94 -10.29 3.10
N LEU A 95 -24.77 -10.40 1.76
CA LEU A 95 -24.88 -9.28 0.82
C LEU A 95 -26.30 -9.06 0.29
#